data_AF-A0A1Y2JMT4-F1
#
_entry.id   AF-A0A1Y2JMT4-F1
#
_cell.length_a   1.000
_cell.length_b   1.000
_cell.length_c   1.000
_cell.angle_alpha   90.00
_cell.angle_beta   90.00
_cell.angle_gamma   90.00
#
_symmetry.space_group_name_H-M   'P 1'
#
loop_
_entity.id
_entity.type
_entity.pdbx_description
1 polymer ?
#
loop_
_entity_poly.entity_id
_entity_poly.type
_entity_poly.pdbx_seq_one_letter_code
_entity_poly.pdbx_strand_id
1 'polypeptide(L)'
;MASLGFASATTSRAGTSITVSTQRPYNIGLSGNDDLGDLKKIYQSANSPSEQALDQFNQIITDTGMKRTRLLLSDVYCDVDQTGDVFGYTQDGVFHPGDCQPLAWHLEWALGRGLSPHVAVAAFMPPRLVQYGPGESWNRNGPAPALFQKYANALVRYIAKKSFDGGASSVIFEVSNEADIADSAPENWSDTNPSAYRLKPLGSWGRWLWWMDPAKYVLNQWTPLQTHVMSKAEDPTLSYPYGLDARRLPRQLLPVQKVFSQAIVNIRNELAANQSYNGKTLEMAGPALVGLSFNYYPAENLPTLEEVFLDQTFNPLADTYLAKFNARLDRFSFHYYGSTDGTGGFAFFDNLVDKAKAKLDALKKNNANMPDVKLFLSEWGPTAYEATDVNYSHNGAAWTAAFLSEAVKKKISMGSYLIIGDGQGDPNITPFLGQASLLHKVPHGDNPADYYPKPVANLFKMYNKMSGQRVQAALTGGAGSHLNAFATWDGANSTANIMVYNYDPTRVFGNNISTETPEGISLEVDNLPFSDGSTVTIERYLIDANTSNLAKFYSDPTHPDPNLQRILLQRTIKSGKLVLTGDALGLGVVLYRILPPTVVP
;
A
#
# COMPACT_ATOMS: atom_id res chain seq x y z
N MET A 1 -8.93 34.82 -45.21
CA MET A 1 -9.90 33.73 -45.37
C MET A 1 -9.11 32.42 -45.36
N ALA A 2 -8.99 31.80 -44.19
CA ALA A 2 -8.30 30.53 -44.00
C ALA A 2 -9.36 29.53 -43.52
N SER A 3 -9.43 28.38 -44.18
CA SER A 3 -10.50 27.41 -44.01
C SER A 3 -10.44 26.77 -42.62
N LEU A 4 -11.52 26.91 -41.87
CA LEU A 4 -11.86 26.08 -40.72
C LEU A 4 -11.98 24.63 -41.19
N GLY A 5 -10.93 23.84 -40.97
CA GLY A 5 -10.99 22.39 -41.09
C GLY A 5 -11.87 21.87 -39.98
N PHE A 6 -13.15 21.61 -40.29
CA PHE A 6 -14.01 20.79 -39.46
C PHE A 6 -13.35 19.42 -39.35
N ALA A 7 -12.84 19.09 -38.16
CA ALA A 7 -12.49 17.74 -37.82
C ALA A 7 -13.73 16.86 -38.04
N SER A 8 -13.57 15.84 -38.88
CA SER A 8 -14.54 14.79 -39.10
C SER A 8 -14.98 14.25 -37.75
N ALA A 9 -16.28 14.39 -37.44
CA ALA A 9 -16.90 13.68 -36.33
C ALA A 9 -16.85 12.18 -36.65
N THR A 10 -15.79 11.50 -36.24
CA THR A 10 -15.87 10.06 -35.99
C THR A 10 -16.91 9.92 -34.89
N THR A 11 -18.10 9.48 -35.29
CA THR A 11 -19.18 9.12 -34.39
C THR A 11 -18.70 7.99 -33.48
N SER A 12 -18.12 8.33 -32.33
CA SER A 12 -18.04 7.39 -31.22
C SER A 12 -19.49 7.02 -30.92
N ARG A 13 -19.80 5.73 -30.94
CA ARG A 13 -21.10 5.28 -30.41
C ARG A 13 -21.23 5.90 -29.03
N ALA A 14 -22.32 6.63 -28.75
CA ALA A 14 -22.69 6.94 -27.39
C ALA A 14 -22.98 5.61 -26.69
N GLY A 15 -21.93 5.01 -26.12
CA GLY A 15 -21.93 3.63 -25.66
C GLY A 15 -22.57 3.50 -24.29
N THR A 16 -22.26 4.43 -23.38
CA THR A 16 -22.57 4.31 -21.96
C THR A 16 -23.01 5.67 -21.39
N SER A 17 -24.18 5.71 -20.78
CA SER A 17 -24.69 6.88 -20.05
C SER A 17 -24.48 6.67 -18.55
N ILE A 18 -23.87 7.65 -17.89
CA ILE A 18 -23.61 7.69 -16.45
C ILE A 18 -24.62 8.65 -15.84
N THR A 19 -25.50 8.15 -14.97
CA THR A 19 -26.46 8.97 -14.23
C THR A 19 -26.11 8.99 -12.76
N VAL A 20 -25.81 10.17 -12.23
CA VAL A 20 -25.47 10.40 -10.83
C VAL A 20 -26.64 11.07 -10.13
N SER A 21 -27.07 10.53 -8.98
CA SER A 21 -28.16 11.12 -8.20
C SER A 21 -27.65 11.61 -6.84
N THR A 22 -27.58 12.93 -6.64
CA THR A 22 -27.05 13.54 -5.40
C THR A 22 -27.86 13.21 -4.14
N GLN A 23 -29.07 12.68 -4.30
CA GLN A 23 -30.00 12.33 -3.22
C GLN A 23 -30.09 10.83 -2.94
N ARG A 24 -29.33 9.98 -3.65
CA ARG A 24 -29.31 8.53 -3.43
C ARG A 24 -27.98 8.12 -2.82
N PRO A 25 -27.87 8.04 -1.47
CA PRO A 25 -26.68 7.54 -0.82
C PRO A 25 -26.32 6.14 -1.33
N TYR A 26 -25.02 5.88 -1.47
CA TYR A 26 -24.52 4.58 -1.85
C TYR A 26 -23.25 4.29 -1.05
N ASN A 27 -23.38 3.50 0.02
CA ASN A 27 -22.26 3.15 0.88
C ASN A 27 -22.13 1.63 0.96
N ILE A 28 -20.95 1.12 0.63
CA ILE A 28 -20.62 -0.31 0.64
C ILE A 28 -19.32 -0.60 1.40
N GLY A 29 -18.60 0.46 1.79
CA GLY A 29 -17.31 0.42 2.46
C GLY A 29 -17.36 -0.08 3.90
N LEU A 30 -16.20 -0.05 4.55
CA LEU A 30 -16.01 -0.57 5.90
C LEU A 30 -16.75 0.27 6.95
N SER A 31 -16.73 1.60 6.80
CA SER A 31 -17.41 2.56 7.68
C SER A 31 -18.93 2.48 7.58
N GLY A 32 -19.46 2.04 6.42
CA GLY A 32 -20.88 1.99 6.11
C GLY A 32 -21.52 3.36 5.81
N ASN A 33 -20.80 4.47 5.99
CA ASN A 33 -21.30 5.83 5.79
C ASN A 33 -20.24 6.86 5.36
N ASP A 34 -19.02 6.43 5.02
CA ASP A 34 -17.95 7.31 4.53
C ASP A 34 -17.02 6.55 3.56
N ASP A 35 -17.60 6.08 2.46
CA ASP A 35 -16.85 5.34 1.43
C ASP A 35 -15.71 6.16 0.83
N LEU A 36 -15.83 7.49 0.75
CA LEU A 36 -14.74 8.36 0.28
C LEU A 36 -13.59 8.38 1.31
N GLY A 37 -13.90 8.51 2.61
CA GLY A 37 -12.90 8.41 3.66
C GLY A 37 -12.22 7.04 3.68
N ASP A 38 -12.97 5.96 3.51
CA ASP A 38 -12.41 4.60 3.38
C ASP A 38 -11.52 4.45 2.14
N LEU A 39 -11.93 5.01 1.00
CA LEU A 39 -11.11 5.07 -0.21
C LEU A 39 -9.79 5.79 0.04
N LYS A 40 -9.84 6.96 0.68
CA LYS A 40 -8.65 7.77 0.98
C LYS A 40 -7.68 7.03 1.90
N LYS A 41 -8.16 6.30 2.92
CA LYS A 41 -7.31 5.51 3.82
C LYS A 41 -6.48 4.43 3.10
N ILE A 42 -6.89 4.00 1.90
CA ILE A 42 -6.15 2.98 1.12
C ILE A 42 -4.85 3.56 0.51
N TYR A 43 -4.82 4.86 0.20
CA TYR A 43 -3.66 5.49 -0.44
C TYR A 43 -2.97 6.58 0.39
N GLN A 44 -3.53 6.99 1.53
CA GLN A 44 -2.95 8.02 2.41
C GLN A 44 -1.69 7.57 3.20
N SER A 45 -1.02 6.51 2.73
CA SER A 45 0.29 6.07 3.19
C SER A 45 1.15 5.67 2.00
N ALA A 46 2.46 5.89 2.12
CA ALA A 46 3.46 5.31 1.23
C ALA A 46 4.77 5.02 2.00
N ASN A 47 5.65 4.16 1.48
CA ASN A 47 6.97 3.99 2.08
C ASN A 47 7.73 5.33 2.13
N SER A 48 8.53 5.53 3.17
CA SER A 48 9.44 6.66 3.32
C SER A 48 10.42 6.73 2.15
N PRO A 49 10.93 7.93 1.82
CA PRO A 49 11.98 8.06 0.81
C PRO A 49 13.23 7.28 1.20
N SER A 50 13.97 6.86 0.17
CA SER A 50 15.34 6.34 0.34
C SER A 50 16.41 7.44 0.32
N GLU A 51 16.01 8.71 0.17
CA GLU A 51 16.90 9.85 0.00
C GLU A 51 16.42 11.11 0.73
N GLN A 52 17.27 12.13 0.79
CA GLN A 52 16.89 13.40 1.39
C GLN A 52 15.66 14.00 0.69
N ALA A 53 14.59 14.18 1.45
CA ALA A 53 13.34 14.72 0.92
C ALA A 53 13.42 16.23 0.69
N LEU A 54 13.05 16.64 -0.52
CA LEU A 54 12.96 18.05 -0.93
C LEU A 54 11.55 18.62 -0.73
N ASP A 55 11.37 19.92 -0.97
CA ASP A 55 10.06 20.60 -0.82
C ASP A 55 8.95 19.97 -1.66
N GLN A 56 9.28 19.36 -2.81
CA GLN A 56 8.33 18.63 -3.65
C GLN A 56 7.65 17.47 -2.90
N PHE A 57 8.32 16.87 -1.90
CA PHE A 57 7.73 15.83 -1.06
C PHE A 57 6.66 16.41 -0.13
N ASN A 58 6.89 17.63 0.38
CA ASN A 58 5.89 18.32 1.21
C ASN A 58 4.64 18.64 0.38
N GLN A 59 4.83 19.08 -0.86
CA GLN A 59 3.74 19.36 -1.78
C GLN A 59 2.95 18.08 -2.11
N ILE A 60 3.61 16.97 -2.46
CA ILE A 60 2.88 15.73 -2.79
C ILE A 60 2.13 15.16 -1.59
N ILE A 61 2.69 15.24 -0.38
CA ILE A 61 2.02 14.84 0.86
C ILE A 61 0.74 15.64 1.07
N THR A 62 0.81 16.96 0.85
CA THR A 62 -0.35 17.86 0.99
C THR A 62 -1.38 17.61 -0.11
N ASP A 63 -0.95 17.53 -1.37
CA ASP A 63 -1.82 17.38 -2.54
C ASP A 63 -2.58 16.06 -2.52
N THR A 64 -1.94 14.98 -2.06
CA THR A 64 -2.57 13.66 -1.92
C THR A 64 -3.26 13.48 -0.57
N GLY A 65 -2.99 14.36 0.40
CA GLY A 65 -3.56 14.30 1.74
C GLY A 65 -3.04 13.13 2.56
N MET A 66 -1.81 12.66 2.30
CA MET A 66 -1.17 11.58 3.07
C MET A 66 -1.20 11.88 4.57
N LYS A 67 -1.44 10.83 5.37
CA LYS A 67 -1.55 10.90 6.84
C LYS A 67 -0.59 9.95 7.56
N ARG A 68 0.01 9.03 6.82
CA ARG A 68 0.87 7.97 7.33
C ARG A 68 2.03 7.74 6.37
N THR A 69 3.09 7.13 6.88
CA THR A 69 4.16 6.60 6.05
C THR A 69 4.60 5.27 6.61
N ARG A 70 4.95 4.35 5.70
CA ARG A 70 5.53 3.06 6.05
C ARG A 70 7.06 3.19 6.11
N LEU A 71 7.66 2.77 7.21
CA LEU A 71 9.09 2.77 7.45
C LEU A 71 9.56 1.33 7.29
N LEU A 72 9.99 1.01 6.07
CA LEU A 72 10.44 -0.32 5.70
C LEU A 72 11.97 -0.40 5.85
N LEU A 73 12.49 -1.54 6.34
CA LEU A 73 13.93 -1.81 6.55
C LEU A 73 14.66 -0.76 7.39
N SER A 74 13.92 -0.03 8.22
CA SER A 74 14.46 1.12 8.93
C SER A 74 15.24 0.73 10.18
N ASP A 75 14.98 -0.47 10.72
CA ASP A 75 15.59 -1.02 11.93
C ASP A 75 16.89 -1.81 11.67
N VAL A 76 17.43 -1.76 10.45
CA VAL A 76 18.60 -2.56 10.00
C VAL A 76 19.84 -2.44 10.89
N TYR A 77 20.06 -1.28 11.49
CA TYR A 77 21.23 -1.02 12.35
C TYR A 77 20.85 -0.86 13.82
N CYS A 78 19.61 -1.18 14.21
CA CYS A 78 19.16 -1.01 15.58
C CYS A 78 19.60 -2.20 16.46
N ASP A 79 19.96 -1.88 17.70
CA ASP A 79 20.32 -2.83 18.74
C ASP A 79 19.94 -2.29 20.13
N VAL A 80 20.27 -3.04 21.19
CA VAL A 80 20.01 -2.68 22.60
C VAL A 80 21.28 -2.66 23.43
N ASP A 81 21.55 -1.53 24.09
CA ASP A 81 22.80 -1.32 24.80
C ASP A 81 22.82 -2.04 26.16
N GLN A 82 23.82 -1.77 26.99
CA GLN A 82 23.91 -2.39 28.31
C GLN A 82 22.89 -1.83 29.31
N THR A 83 22.38 -0.61 29.10
CA THR A 83 21.34 0.01 29.94
C THR A 83 19.93 -0.42 29.54
N GLY A 84 19.78 -1.01 28.35
CA GLY A 84 18.51 -1.49 27.82
C GLY A 84 17.84 -0.48 26.88
N ASP A 85 18.58 0.54 26.44
CA ASP A 85 18.12 1.56 25.50
C ASP A 85 18.47 1.17 24.06
N VAL A 86 17.69 1.67 23.11
CA VAL A 86 17.98 1.47 21.68
C VAL A 86 19.22 2.27 21.29
N PHE A 87 20.10 1.66 20.52
CA PHE A 87 21.23 2.32 19.90
C PHE A 87 21.52 1.72 18.53
N GLY A 88 22.30 2.40 17.69
CA GLY A 88 22.64 1.92 16.35
C GLY A 88 23.78 2.68 15.72
N TYR A 89 24.13 2.28 14.49
CA TYR A 89 25.08 3.04 13.67
C TYR A 89 24.46 4.37 13.25
N THR A 90 25.26 5.44 13.27
CA THR A 90 24.88 6.74 12.68
C THR A 90 25.56 6.97 11.34
N GLN A 91 25.27 8.11 10.68
CA GLN A 91 25.79 8.44 9.35
C GLN A 91 27.33 8.50 9.26
N ASP A 92 28.02 8.75 10.38
CA ASP A 92 29.48 8.72 10.50
C ASP A 92 30.06 7.30 10.59
N GLY A 93 29.22 6.26 10.57
CA GLY A 93 29.62 4.86 10.75
C GLY A 93 30.00 4.51 12.20
N VAL A 94 29.71 5.37 13.16
CA VAL A 94 29.99 5.18 14.59
C VAL A 94 28.71 4.76 15.32
N PHE A 95 28.84 3.97 16.39
CA PHE A 95 27.73 3.57 17.25
C PHE A 95 27.41 4.67 18.27
N HIS A 96 26.14 5.12 18.34
CA HIS A 96 25.70 6.11 19.33
C HIS A 96 24.52 5.60 20.18
N PRO A 97 24.62 5.63 21.53
CA PRO A 97 23.51 5.33 22.43
C PRO A 97 22.30 6.25 22.21
N GLY A 98 21.09 5.69 22.28
CA GLY A 98 19.84 6.46 22.25
C GLY A 98 19.32 6.85 20.86
N ASP A 99 20.00 6.44 19.78
CA ASP A 99 19.59 6.71 18.41
C ASP A 99 19.90 5.54 17.46
N CYS A 100 19.13 5.39 16.38
CA CYS A 100 19.35 4.35 15.38
C CYS A 100 19.04 4.88 13.97
N GLN A 101 20.05 5.03 13.12
CA GLN A 101 19.84 5.35 11.71
C GLN A 101 19.61 4.07 10.91
N PRO A 102 18.83 4.08 9.81
CA PRO A 102 18.05 5.20 9.29
C PRO A 102 16.69 5.41 9.98
N LEU A 103 16.29 4.57 10.95
CA LEU A 103 14.99 4.68 11.64
C LEU A 103 14.71 6.08 12.21
N ALA A 104 15.71 6.68 12.86
CA ALA A 104 15.58 7.99 13.47
C ALA A 104 15.35 9.09 12.43
N TRP A 105 16.13 9.10 11.36
CA TRP A 105 15.93 10.01 10.23
C TRP A 105 14.54 9.83 9.61
N HIS A 106 14.11 8.60 9.38
CA HIS A 106 12.79 8.32 8.85
C HIS A 106 11.65 8.77 9.78
N LEU A 107 11.79 8.57 11.10
CA LEU A 107 10.83 9.06 12.09
C LEU A 107 10.79 10.59 12.11
N GLU A 108 11.94 11.25 12.16
CA GLU A 108 12.02 12.71 12.13
C GLU A 108 11.38 13.27 10.86
N TRP A 109 11.71 12.68 9.70
CA TRP A 109 11.13 13.06 8.41
C TRP A 109 9.60 12.95 8.41
N ALA A 110 9.07 11.83 8.91
CA ALA A 110 7.64 11.56 8.96
C ALA A 110 6.91 12.54 9.90
N LEU A 111 7.43 12.69 11.12
CA LEU A 111 6.81 13.49 12.19
C LEU A 111 6.87 14.98 11.88
N GLY A 112 7.98 15.45 11.29
CA GLY A 112 8.11 16.84 10.80
C GLY A 112 7.10 17.21 9.72
N ARG A 113 6.42 16.22 9.12
CA ARG A 113 5.35 16.39 8.11
C ARG A 113 3.97 15.99 8.61
N GLY A 114 3.83 15.74 9.92
CA GLY A 114 2.56 15.35 10.54
C GLY A 114 2.08 13.95 10.13
N LEU A 115 2.97 13.09 9.64
CA LEU A 115 2.63 11.72 9.25
C LEU A 115 2.76 10.78 10.44
N SER A 116 1.75 9.94 10.65
CA SER A 116 1.82 8.87 11.65
C SER A 116 2.70 7.71 11.14
N PRO A 117 3.59 7.13 11.95
CA PRO A 117 4.43 6.01 11.49
C PRO A 117 3.69 4.67 11.41
N HIS A 118 3.96 3.92 10.35
CA HIS A 118 3.76 2.48 10.25
C HIS A 118 5.15 1.86 10.08
N VAL A 119 5.63 1.04 11.00
CA VAL A 119 7.02 0.56 11.00
C VAL A 119 7.04 -0.94 10.80
N ALA A 120 7.70 -1.40 9.74
CA ALA A 120 8.03 -2.81 9.58
C ALA A 120 9.23 -3.12 10.47
N VAL A 121 9.08 -4.07 11.40
CA VAL A 121 10.08 -4.40 12.43
C VAL A 121 10.52 -5.85 12.34
N ALA A 122 11.74 -6.11 12.80
CA ALA A 122 12.49 -7.36 12.70
C ALA A 122 13.13 -7.61 11.33
N ALA A 123 13.50 -6.53 10.62
CA ALA A 123 14.09 -6.64 9.29
C ALA A 123 15.41 -7.39 9.28
N PHE A 124 16.16 -7.27 10.37
CA PHE A 124 17.48 -7.86 10.52
C PHE A 124 17.67 -8.44 11.92
N MET A 125 18.64 -9.35 12.01
CA MET A 125 19.16 -9.82 13.27
C MET A 125 19.90 -8.66 13.96
N PRO A 126 19.55 -8.30 15.20
CA PRO A 126 20.29 -7.28 15.94
C PRO A 126 21.77 -7.68 16.08
N PRO A 127 22.74 -6.77 15.85
CA PRO A 127 24.17 -7.08 15.83
C PRO A 127 24.67 -7.90 17.04
N ARG A 128 24.24 -7.57 18.27
CA ARG A 128 24.61 -8.31 19.49
C ARG A 128 24.13 -9.76 19.52
N LEU A 129 23.13 -10.11 18.71
CA LEU A 129 22.62 -11.48 18.63
C LEU A 129 23.39 -12.34 17.63
N VAL A 130 24.16 -11.75 16.71
CA VAL A 130 24.91 -12.46 15.64
C VAL A 130 25.82 -13.55 16.20
N GLN A 131 26.49 -13.30 17.33
CA GLN A 131 27.37 -14.27 17.99
C GLN A 131 26.66 -15.56 18.45
N TYR A 132 25.34 -15.54 18.60
CA TYR A 132 24.55 -16.69 19.01
C TYR A 132 24.02 -17.52 17.83
N GLY A 133 24.33 -17.11 16.59
CA GLY A 133 23.81 -17.75 15.38
C GLY A 133 22.30 -17.56 15.20
N PRO A 134 21.67 -18.23 14.21
CA PRO A 134 20.27 -18.03 13.87
C PRO A 134 19.31 -18.28 15.04
N GLY A 135 18.20 -17.54 15.08
CA GLY A 135 17.21 -17.58 16.16
C GLY A 135 16.69 -18.97 16.52
N GLU A 136 16.50 -19.82 15.51
CA GLU A 136 16.04 -21.20 15.63
C GLU A 136 17.02 -22.10 16.40
N SER A 137 18.31 -21.75 16.47
CA SER A 137 19.35 -22.50 17.18
C SER A 137 19.43 -22.17 18.67
N TRP A 138 18.78 -21.09 19.13
CA TRP A 138 18.94 -20.62 20.49
C TRP A 138 18.34 -21.57 21.53
N ASN A 139 19.09 -21.80 22.61
CA ASN A 139 18.52 -22.42 23.81
C ASN A 139 17.41 -21.51 24.35
N ARG A 140 16.17 -22.04 24.46
CA ARG A 140 15.00 -21.30 24.96
C ARG A 140 15.21 -20.64 26.33
N ASN A 141 16.07 -21.23 27.18
CA ASN A 141 16.42 -20.71 28.50
C ASN A 141 17.79 -20.02 28.53
N GLY A 142 18.41 -19.81 27.37
CA GLY A 142 19.71 -19.17 27.22
C GLY A 142 19.64 -17.64 27.22
N PRO A 143 20.79 -16.97 27.08
CA PRO A 143 20.87 -15.51 27.08
C PRO A 143 20.27 -14.86 25.83
N ALA A 144 20.32 -15.51 24.67
CA ALA A 144 19.89 -14.91 23.39
C ALA A 144 18.38 -14.60 23.33
N PRO A 145 17.44 -15.50 23.70
CA PRO A 145 16.02 -15.16 23.74
C PRO A 145 15.70 -14.00 24.70
N ALA A 146 16.34 -13.95 25.86
CA ALA A 146 16.16 -12.86 26.83
C ALA A 146 16.69 -11.53 26.28
N LEU A 147 17.83 -11.54 25.58
CA LEU A 147 18.38 -10.35 24.93
C LEU A 147 17.48 -9.88 23.77
N PHE A 148 16.95 -10.80 22.96
CA PHE A 148 16.01 -10.45 21.88
C PHE A 148 14.70 -9.85 22.41
N GLN A 149 14.18 -10.37 23.53
CA GLN A 149 13.02 -9.76 24.19
C GLN A 149 13.33 -8.35 24.71
N LYS A 150 14.54 -8.11 25.25
CA LYS A 150 14.98 -6.76 25.66
C LYS A 150 15.04 -5.82 24.46
N TYR A 151 15.65 -6.25 23.36
CA TYR A 151 15.70 -5.52 22.11
C TYR A 151 14.32 -5.13 21.61
N ALA A 152 13.39 -6.09 21.51
CA ALA A 152 12.04 -5.81 21.03
C ALA A 152 11.30 -4.79 21.91
N ASN A 153 11.40 -4.89 23.24
CA ASN A 153 10.81 -3.89 24.15
C ASN A 153 11.47 -2.50 23.97
N ALA A 154 12.79 -2.44 23.85
CA ALA A 154 13.52 -1.20 23.66
C ALA A 154 13.13 -0.53 22.33
N LEU A 155 13.12 -1.28 21.23
CA LEU A 155 12.75 -0.78 19.90
C LEU A 155 11.32 -0.25 19.85
N VAL A 156 10.36 -1.03 20.36
CA VAL A 156 8.95 -0.61 20.42
C VAL A 156 8.80 0.65 21.28
N ARG A 157 9.47 0.71 22.44
CA ARG A 157 9.45 1.91 23.31
C ARG A 157 10.01 3.12 22.60
N TYR A 158 11.16 2.97 21.95
CA TYR A 158 11.83 4.03 21.21
C TYR A 158 10.90 4.62 20.14
N ILE A 159 10.38 3.77 19.26
CA ILE A 159 9.47 4.18 18.17
C ILE A 159 8.21 4.83 18.75
N ALA A 160 7.56 4.22 19.74
CA ALA A 160 6.31 4.73 20.30
C ALA A 160 6.50 6.11 20.95
N LYS A 161 7.52 6.28 21.80
CA LYS A 161 7.79 7.56 22.48
C LYS A 161 8.16 8.64 21.48
N LYS A 162 9.14 8.39 20.59
CA LYS A 162 9.53 9.36 19.54
C LYS A 162 8.33 9.79 18.70
N SER A 163 7.48 8.84 18.30
CA SER A 163 6.29 9.14 17.49
C SER A 163 5.26 9.99 18.24
N PHE A 164 4.96 9.65 19.50
CA PHE A 164 3.97 10.37 20.29
C PHE A 164 4.45 11.75 20.73
N ASP A 165 5.73 11.86 21.12
CA ASP A 165 6.38 13.13 21.44
C ASP A 165 6.44 14.04 20.20
N GLY A 166 6.59 13.45 19.00
CA GLY A 166 6.48 14.13 17.70
C GLY A 166 5.04 14.40 17.24
N GLY A 167 4.03 14.12 18.06
CA GLY A 167 2.64 14.48 17.79
C GLY A 167 1.78 13.42 17.11
N ALA A 168 2.33 12.29 16.64
CA ALA A 168 1.55 11.23 16.01
C ALA A 168 0.46 10.70 16.96
N SER A 169 -0.75 10.44 16.45
CA SER A 169 -1.86 9.90 17.25
C SER A 169 -1.83 8.37 17.34
N SER A 170 -1.16 7.70 16.40
CA SER A 170 -1.04 6.25 16.39
C SER A 170 0.22 5.75 15.69
N VAL A 171 0.69 4.58 16.12
CA VAL A 171 1.79 3.85 15.49
C VAL A 171 1.31 2.43 15.16
N ILE A 172 1.59 1.98 13.93
CA ILE A 172 1.39 0.59 13.53
C ILE A 172 2.75 -0.09 13.50
N PHE A 173 2.87 -1.24 14.16
CA PHE A 173 4.02 -2.12 14.05
C PHE A 173 3.64 -3.32 13.19
N GLU A 174 4.27 -3.45 12.03
CA GLU A 174 4.13 -4.62 11.17
C GLU A 174 5.31 -5.56 11.40
N VAL A 175 5.04 -6.81 11.74
CA VAL A 175 6.11 -7.79 11.96
C VAL A 175 6.35 -8.57 10.68
N SER A 176 7.60 -8.54 10.21
CA SER A 176 8.05 -9.15 8.96
C SER A 176 7.59 -8.42 7.67
N ASN A 177 8.04 -8.94 6.53
CA ASN A 177 7.69 -8.49 5.18
C ASN A 177 7.98 -9.63 4.18
N GLU A 178 6.97 -10.03 3.41
CA GLU A 178 7.09 -10.92 2.23
C GLU A 178 7.82 -12.24 2.49
N ALA A 179 7.56 -12.85 3.66
CA ALA A 179 8.19 -14.09 4.05
C ALA A 179 7.87 -15.27 3.09
N ASP A 180 6.81 -15.18 2.30
CA ASP A 180 6.41 -16.19 1.30
C ASP A 180 7.20 -16.15 -0.01
N ILE A 181 7.93 -15.07 -0.27
CA ILE A 181 8.83 -14.94 -1.42
C ILE A 181 10.28 -14.67 -1.04
N ALA A 182 10.59 -14.54 0.24
CA ALA A 182 11.95 -14.36 0.72
C ALA A 182 12.85 -15.53 0.27
N ASP A 183 14.09 -15.19 -0.09
CA ASP A 183 15.12 -16.06 -0.66
C ASP A 183 15.35 -17.44 -0.02
N SER A 184 16.14 -18.25 -0.71
CA SER A 184 16.58 -19.56 -0.25
C SER A 184 17.64 -19.54 0.86
N ALA A 185 18.29 -18.40 1.14
CA ALA A 185 19.33 -18.28 2.17
C ALA A 185 19.17 -17.02 3.03
N PRO A 186 19.37 -17.11 4.37
CA PRO A 186 19.36 -15.93 5.24
C PRO A 186 20.55 -15.01 4.94
N GLU A 187 20.30 -13.69 4.81
CA GLU A 187 21.36 -12.70 4.84
C GLU A 187 21.73 -12.42 6.31
N ASN A 188 22.94 -12.81 6.72
CA ASN A 188 23.48 -12.47 8.04
C ASN A 188 24.22 -11.13 7.98
N TRP A 189 24.20 -10.35 9.07
CA TRP A 189 25.06 -9.18 9.26
C TRP A 189 26.54 -9.57 9.20
N SER A 190 27.39 -8.70 8.63
CA SER A 190 28.85 -8.90 8.55
C SER A 190 29.59 -7.64 8.98
N ASP A 191 30.30 -7.76 10.11
CA ASP A 191 31.17 -6.71 10.65
C ASP A 191 32.37 -6.39 9.72
N THR A 192 32.74 -7.31 8.82
CA THR A 192 33.89 -7.14 7.91
C THR A 192 33.51 -6.48 6.58
N ASN A 193 32.22 -6.36 6.27
CA ASN A 193 31.74 -5.59 5.13
C ASN A 193 30.37 -4.93 5.44
N PRO A 194 30.30 -3.95 6.36
CA PRO A 194 29.06 -3.25 6.69
C PRO A 194 28.44 -2.55 5.46
N SER A 195 29.28 -2.16 4.49
CA SER A 195 28.83 -1.53 3.24
C SER A 195 28.04 -2.46 2.31
N ALA A 196 28.13 -3.79 2.44
CA ALA A 196 27.28 -4.72 1.70
C ALA A 196 25.79 -4.60 2.08
N TYR A 197 25.51 -3.99 3.24
CA TYR A 197 24.18 -3.74 3.79
C TYR A 197 23.73 -2.28 3.61
N ARG A 198 24.48 -1.47 2.83
CA ARG A 198 23.95 -0.20 2.29
C ARG A 198 22.60 -0.50 1.67
N LEU A 199 21.60 0.32 1.98
CA LEU A 199 20.20 0.22 1.56
C LEU A 199 20.11 -0.13 0.07
N LYS A 200 20.20 -1.42 -0.27
CA LYS A 200 19.88 -1.87 -1.63
C LYS A 200 18.40 -1.55 -1.81
N PRO A 201 18.02 -0.99 -2.95
CA PRO A 201 16.65 -0.60 -3.23
C PRO A 201 15.71 -1.76 -2.92
N LEU A 202 14.60 -1.42 -2.26
CA LEU A 202 13.47 -2.26 -1.84
C LEU A 202 13.38 -3.61 -2.56
N GLY A 203 14.26 -4.53 -2.18
CA GLY A 203 14.42 -5.82 -2.82
C GLY A 203 14.30 -6.92 -1.78
N SER A 204 13.46 -7.90 -2.08
CA SER A 204 13.07 -9.06 -1.27
C SER A 204 14.13 -10.17 -1.23
N TRP A 205 15.29 -9.96 -0.60
CA TRP A 205 16.37 -10.96 -0.70
C TRP A 205 17.08 -11.14 0.66
N GLY A 206 16.72 -12.21 1.40
CA GLY A 206 17.40 -12.77 2.60
C GLY A 206 17.18 -12.13 3.98
N ARG A 207 16.74 -10.87 4.07
CA ARG A 207 16.79 -10.05 5.30
C ARG A 207 15.90 -10.57 6.42
N TRP A 208 14.66 -10.92 6.11
CA TRP A 208 13.66 -11.35 7.10
C TRP A 208 13.82 -12.80 7.55
N LEU A 209 14.77 -13.55 6.98
CA LEU A 209 14.97 -14.99 7.20
C LEU A 209 16.00 -15.32 8.28
N TRP A 210 16.63 -14.32 8.90
CA TRP A 210 17.72 -14.48 9.87
C TRP A 210 17.40 -15.38 11.08
N TRP A 211 16.12 -15.64 11.34
CA TRP A 211 15.70 -16.56 12.40
C TRP A 211 15.97 -18.03 12.06
N MET A 212 15.81 -18.45 10.81
CA MET A 212 15.93 -19.86 10.44
C MET A 212 17.39 -20.34 10.43
N ASP A 213 17.63 -21.59 10.81
CA ASP A 213 18.97 -22.20 10.82
C ASP A 213 19.15 -23.21 9.67
N PRO A 214 19.77 -22.82 8.53
CA PRO A 214 19.98 -23.71 7.39
C PRO A 214 20.69 -25.03 7.72
N ALA A 215 21.50 -25.08 8.78
CA ALA A 215 22.23 -26.29 9.18
C ALA A 215 21.32 -27.40 9.73
N LYS A 216 20.07 -27.08 10.10
CA LYS A 216 19.08 -28.06 10.56
C LYS A 216 18.32 -28.75 9.42
N TYR A 217 18.67 -28.48 8.16
CA TYR A 217 17.94 -28.96 6.99
C TYR A 217 18.84 -29.61 5.94
N VAL A 218 18.24 -30.50 5.15
CA VAL A 218 18.89 -31.07 3.97
C VAL A 218 18.70 -30.12 2.77
N LEU A 219 19.71 -29.29 2.49
CA LEU A 219 19.64 -28.25 1.45
C LEU A 219 19.54 -28.80 0.01
N ASN A 220 19.96 -30.06 -0.21
CA ASN A 220 20.00 -30.69 -1.55
C ASN A 220 18.74 -31.50 -1.87
N GLN A 221 17.72 -31.49 -1.01
CA GLN A 221 16.44 -32.16 -1.27
C GLN A 221 15.39 -31.12 -1.67
N TRP A 222 15.05 -31.10 -2.95
CA TRP A 222 13.89 -30.38 -3.46
C TRP A 222 12.67 -31.30 -3.35
N THR A 223 11.68 -30.96 -2.52
CA THR A 223 10.40 -31.68 -2.57
C THR A 223 9.22 -30.73 -2.51
N PRO A 224 8.38 -30.71 -3.57
CA PRO A 224 7.06 -30.08 -3.55
C PRO A 224 6.07 -30.73 -2.58
N LEU A 225 6.42 -31.86 -1.93
CA LEU A 225 5.48 -32.76 -1.24
C LEU A 225 5.65 -32.85 0.30
N GLN A 226 6.55 -32.08 0.91
CA GLN A 226 6.66 -31.98 2.39
C GLN A 226 5.95 -30.72 2.96
N THR A 227 5.49 -29.83 2.08
CA THR A 227 4.89 -28.51 2.36
C THR A 227 3.67 -28.55 3.29
N HIS A 228 2.96 -29.69 3.34
CA HIS A 228 1.79 -29.92 4.18
C HIS A 228 1.80 -31.25 4.94
N VAL A 229 2.90 -32.04 4.84
CA VAL A 229 3.09 -33.14 5.78
C VAL A 229 3.46 -32.50 7.10
N MET A 230 2.43 -32.31 7.94
CA MET A 230 2.48 -31.80 9.31
C MET A 230 3.31 -32.74 10.21
N SER A 231 4.59 -32.93 9.86
CA SER A 231 5.52 -33.73 10.62
C SER A 231 5.96 -32.93 11.85
N LYS A 232 6.04 -33.64 12.98
CA LYS A 232 6.59 -33.11 14.22
C LYS A 232 7.98 -32.55 13.91
N ALA A 233 8.24 -31.32 14.35
CA ALA A 233 9.31 -30.44 13.90
C ALA A 233 10.76 -30.86 14.26
N GLU A 234 11.08 -32.15 14.31
CA GLU A 234 12.38 -32.66 14.76
C GLU A 234 13.01 -33.71 13.82
N ASP A 235 12.47 -33.91 12.62
CA ASP A 235 13.05 -34.87 11.68
C ASP A 235 14.29 -34.26 10.96
N PRO A 236 15.51 -34.78 11.21
CA PRO A 236 16.74 -34.28 10.61
C PRO A 236 16.87 -34.59 9.11
N THR A 237 15.91 -35.31 8.51
CA THR A 237 15.83 -35.59 7.08
C THR A 237 15.01 -34.57 6.30
N LEU A 238 14.46 -33.55 6.98
CA LEU A 238 13.61 -32.55 6.34
C LEU A 238 14.38 -31.59 5.42
N SER A 239 13.79 -31.31 4.26
CA SER A 239 14.24 -30.26 3.34
C SER A 239 14.09 -28.87 3.95
N TYR A 240 14.88 -27.91 3.46
CA TYR A 240 14.77 -26.49 3.81
C TYR A 240 13.40 -25.93 3.39
N PRO A 241 12.68 -25.17 4.25
CA PRO A 241 11.37 -24.64 3.90
C PRO A 241 11.52 -23.38 3.03
N TYR A 242 11.34 -23.55 1.72
CA TYR A 242 11.35 -22.47 0.72
C TYR A 242 10.06 -21.63 0.77
N GLY A 243 9.99 -20.55 -0.03
CA GLY A 243 8.96 -19.48 0.01
C GLY A 243 7.58 -19.88 0.50
N LEU A 244 6.98 -20.87 -0.15
CA LEU A 244 5.59 -21.25 0.07
C LEU A 244 5.36 -22.18 1.26
N ASP A 245 6.41 -22.75 1.82
CA ASP A 245 6.33 -23.82 2.79
C ASP A 245 5.74 -23.34 4.13
N ALA A 246 4.64 -23.96 4.55
CA ALA A 246 3.95 -23.64 5.81
C ALA A 246 4.84 -23.78 7.06
N ARG A 247 5.93 -24.57 6.99
CA ARG A 247 6.93 -24.68 8.06
C ARG A 247 7.68 -23.36 8.31
N ARG A 248 7.69 -22.39 7.38
CA ARG A 248 8.23 -21.04 7.62
C ARG A 248 7.49 -20.31 8.75
N LEU A 249 6.19 -20.53 8.91
CA LEU A 249 5.41 -19.88 9.96
C LEU A 249 5.94 -20.18 11.37
N PRO A 250 5.94 -21.44 11.84
CA PRO A 250 6.40 -21.77 13.19
C PRO A 250 7.92 -21.64 13.39
N ARG A 251 8.72 -21.71 12.31
CA ARG A 251 10.19 -21.73 12.38
C ARG A 251 10.85 -20.38 12.12
N GLN A 252 10.08 -19.35 11.81
CA GLN A 252 10.60 -18.00 11.53
C GLN A 252 9.61 -16.94 12.00
N LEU A 253 8.45 -16.86 11.34
CA LEU A 253 7.56 -15.72 11.45
C LEU A 253 6.84 -15.65 12.80
N LEU A 254 6.20 -16.74 13.22
CA LEU A 254 5.38 -16.77 14.44
C LEU A 254 6.19 -16.58 15.74
N PRO A 255 7.41 -17.14 15.90
CA PRO A 255 8.28 -16.80 17.04
C PRO A 255 8.59 -15.31 17.14
N VAL A 256 8.94 -14.66 16.02
CA VAL A 256 9.24 -13.23 15.96
C VAL A 256 7.99 -12.40 16.25
N GLN A 257 6.86 -12.75 15.60
CA GLN A 257 5.52 -12.18 15.82
C GLN A 257 5.18 -12.19 17.32
N LYS A 258 5.40 -13.30 18.01
CA LYS A 258 5.08 -13.44 19.44
C LYS A 258 5.91 -12.51 20.32
N VAL A 259 7.23 -12.43 20.09
CA VAL A 259 8.13 -11.56 20.87
C VAL A 259 7.75 -10.09 20.71
N PHE A 260 7.48 -9.64 19.47
CA PHE A 260 7.06 -8.26 19.21
C PHE A 260 5.65 -7.98 19.70
N SER A 261 4.72 -8.94 19.59
CA SER A 261 3.38 -8.80 20.16
C SER A 261 3.42 -8.55 21.66
N GLN A 262 4.23 -9.32 22.39
CA GLN A 262 4.42 -9.12 23.83
C GLN A 262 5.05 -7.76 24.13
N ALA A 263 6.06 -7.33 23.35
CA ALA A 263 6.68 -6.03 23.51
C ALA A 263 5.67 -4.88 23.30
N ILE A 264 4.86 -4.94 22.24
CA ILE A 264 3.81 -3.95 21.94
C ILE A 264 2.78 -3.88 23.06
N VAL A 265 2.36 -5.02 23.61
CA VAL A 265 1.43 -5.05 24.74
C VAL A 265 2.06 -4.44 26.00
N ASN A 266 3.31 -4.80 26.31
CA ASN A 266 4.03 -4.27 27.47
C ASN A 266 4.16 -2.75 27.38
N ILE A 267 4.65 -2.24 26.26
CA ILE A 267 4.86 -0.81 26.06
C ILE A 267 3.52 -0.07 26.01
N ARG A 268 2.47 -0.63 25.43
CA ARG A 268 1.14 -0.02 25.49
C ARG A 268 0.66 0.16 26.93
N ASN A 269 0.84 -0.85 27.78
CA ASN A 269 0.46 -0.77 29.19
C ASN A 269 1.34 0.24 29.95
N GLU A 270 2.65 0.27 29.66
CA GLU A 270 3.59 1.26 30.21
C GLU A 270 3.14 2.70 29.86
N LEU A 271 2.83 2.96 28.58
CA LEU A 271 2.47 4.29 28.10
C LEU A 271 1.04 4.70 28.50
N ALA A 272 0.11 3.75 28.68
CA ALA A 272 -1.24 4.05 29.16
C ALA A 272 -1.25 4.64 30.57
N ALA A 273 -0.23 4.36 31.38
CA ALA A 273 -0.06 4.97 32.70
C ALA A 273 0.44 6.43 32.63
N ASN A 274 0.89 6.90 31.46
CA ASN A 274 1.40 8.25 31.25
C ASN A 274 0.32 9.15 30.65
N GLN A 275 -0.08 10.19 31.39
CA GLN A 275 -1.12 11.14 30.96
C GLN A 275 -0.77 11.86 29.65
N SER A 276 0.52 12.06 29.35
CA SER A 276 0.99 12.68 28.10
C SER A 276 0.64 11.87 26.84
N TYR A 277 0.32 10.58 26.99
CA TYR A 277 0.01 9.68 25.90
C TYR A 277 -1.46 9.23 25.88
N ASN A 278 -2.34 9.94 26.60
CA ASN A 278 -3.77 9.63 26.59
C ASN A 278 -4.36 9.73 25.17
N GLY A 279 -5.18 8.74 24.80
CA GLY A 279 -5.80 8.64 23.48
C GLY A 279 -4.85 8.21 22.35
N LYS A 280 -3.55 8.00 22.61
CA LYS A 280 -2.61 7.48 21.63
C LYS A 280 -2.75 5.96 21.50
N THR A 281 -2.54 5.42 20.30
CA THR A 281 -2.73 3.98 20.03
C THR A 281 -1.49 3.34 19.42
N LEU A 282 -1.18 2.14 19.88
CA LEU A 282 -0.23 1.22 19.24
C LEU A 282 -1.06 0.09 18.64
N GLU A 283 -0.80 -0.27 17.39
CA GLU A 283 -1.47 -1.38 16.70
C GLU A 283 -0.44 -2.37 16.17
N MET A 284 -0.82 -3.64 16.10
CA MET A 284 0.00 -4.69 15.52
C MET A 284 -0.59 -5.19 14.20
N ALA A 285 0.26 -5.23 13.17
CA ALA A 285 -0.01 -5.77 11.85
C ALA A 285 0.94 -6.94 11.51
N GLY A 286 0.57 -7.72 10.52
CA GLY A 286 1.36 -8.81 9.96
C GLY A 286 0.48 -9.80 9.18
N PRO A 287 1.07 -10.68 8.35
CA PRO A 287 2.50 -10.87 8.17
C PRO A 287 3.09 -10.26 6.89
N ALA A 288 2.33 -9.41 6.19
CA ALA A 288 2.77 -8.78 4.94
C ALA A 288 3.18 -9.81 3.85
N LEU A 289 2.39 -10.88 3.68
CA LEU A 289 2.60 -11.87 2.63
C LEU A 289 2.14 -11.32 1.26
N VAL A 290 2.77 -11.79 0.18
CA VAL A 290 2.39 -11.40 -1.19
C VAL A 290 1.29 -12.28 -1.80
N GLY A 291 0.86 -13.32 -1.09
CA GLY A 291 -0.20 -14.20 -1.54
C GLY A 291 0.28 -15.28 -2.50
N LEU A 292 1.59 -15.58 -2.57
CA LEU A 292 2.11 -16.52 -3.56
C LEU A 292 1.46 -17.91 -3.40
N SER A 293 1.12 -18.28 -2.16
CA SER A 293 0.51 -19.57 -1.82
C SER A 293 -0.87 -19.81 -2.47
N PHE A 294 -1.58 -18.73 -2.85
CA PHE A 294 -2.84 -18.79 -3.60
C PHE A 294 -2.68 -19.26 -5.04
N ASN A 295 -1.48 -19.23 -5.63
CA ASN A 295 -1.26 -19.71 -7.00
C ASN A 295 -0.84 -21.19 -7.05
N TYR A 296 -0.32 -21.74 -5.95
CA TYR A 296 0.29 -23.07 -5.94
C TYR A 296 -0.56 -24.12 -5.21
N TYR A 297 -1.24 -23.76 -4.12
CA TYR A 297 -1.98 -24.72 -3.29
C TYR A 297 -3.46 -24.98 -3.63
N PRO A 298 -4.19 -24.16 -4.43
CA PRO A 298 -5.59 -24.47 -4.77
C PRO A 298 -5.77 -25.80 -5.51
N ALA A 299 -4.75 -26.25 -6.26
CA ALA A 299 -4.81 -27.52 -6.99
C ALA A 299 -4.89 -28.75 -6.07
N GLU A 300 -4.50 -28.61 -4.79
CA GLU A 300 -4.39 -29.71 -3.84
C GLU A 300 -5.41 -29.64 -2.68
N ASN A 301 -6.34 -28.67 -2.69
CA ASN A 301 -7.29 -28.40 -1.59
C ASN A 301 -6.60 -28.17 -0.23
N LEU A 302 -5.38 -27.66 -0.23
CA LEU A 302 -4.62 -27.36 0.98
C LEU A 302 -4.87 -25.91 1.43
N PRO A 303 -4.86 -25.63 2.75
CA PRO A 303 -5.03 -24.27 3.25
C PRO A 303 -3.86 -23.39 2.78
N THR A 304 -4.14 -22.13 2.45
CA THR A 304 -3.09 -21.17 2.07
C THR A 304 -2.22 -20.79 3.27
N LEU A 305 -1.04 -20.21 3.02
CA LEU A 305 -0.14 -19.78 4.10
C LEU A 305 -0.80 -18.74 5.01
N GLU A 306 -1.61 -17.86 4.42
CA GLU A 306 -2.42 -16.85 5.11
C GLU A 306 -3.45 -17.51 6.03
N GLU A 307 -4.17 -18.53 5.53
CA GLU A 307 -5.14 -19.28 6.33
C GLU A 307 -4.47 -19.99 7.51
N VAL A 308 -3.29 -20.59 7.28
CA VAL A 308 -2.51 -21.25 8.34
C VAL A 308 -1.99 -20.22 9.35
N PHE A 309 -1.47 -19.08 8.91
CA PHE A 309 -1.02 -18.01 9.81
C PHE A 309 -2.14 -17.52 10.73
N LEU A 310 -3.32 -17.26 10.17
CA LEU A 310 -4.49 -16.83 10.94
C LEU A 310 -4.94 -17.91 11.93
N ASP A 311 -4.91 -19.18 11.52
CA ASP A 311 -5.21 -20.31 12.41
C ASP A 311 -4.23 -20.36 13.59
N GLN A 312 -2.92 -20.35 13.33
CA GLN A 312 -1.89 -20.40 14.37
C GLN A 312 -1.90 -19.19 15.32
N THR A 313 -2.39 -18.05 14.82
CA THR A 313 -2.50 -16.82 15.60
C THR A 313 -3.67 -16.85 16.58
N PHE A 314 -4.85 -17.34 16.14
CA PHE A 314 -6.11 -17.16 16.87
C PHE A 314 -6.81 -18.44 17.33
N ASN A 315 -6.49 -19.60 16.75
CA ASN A 315 -7.10 -20.86 17.14
C ASN A 315 -6.46 -21.36 18.45
N PRO A 316 -7.18 -21.37 19.59
CA PRO A 316 -6.61 -21.81 20.87
C PRO A 316 -6.29 -23.31 20.91
N LEU A 317 -6.78 -24.08 19.93
CA LEU A 317 -6.54 -25.51 19.75
C LEU A 317 -5.47 -25.81 18.70
N ALA A 318 -4.95 -24.79 17.99
CA ALA A 318 -3.83 -25.00 17.09
C ALA A 318 -2.60 -25.46 17.90
N ASP A 319 -2.20 -26.71 17.69
CA ASP A 319 -0.97 -27.31 18.23
C ASP A 319 -0.05 -27.79 17.09
N THR A 320 -0.36 -27.39 15.86
CA THR A 320 0.51 -27.60 14.72
C THR A 320 1.85 -26.94 15.05
N TYR A 321 2.94 -27.71 14.98
CA TYR A 321 4.31 -27.25 15.23
C TYR A 321 4.71 -26.94 16.69
N LEU A 322 4.04 -27.56 17.68
CA LEU A 322 4.49 -27.62 19.09
C LEU A 322 4.52 -26.29 19.86
N ALA A 323 3.84 -25.23 19.38
CA ALA A 323 3.74 -23.98 20.11
C ALA A 323 2.44 -23.22 19.80
N LYS A 324 1.64 -22.96 20.84
CA LYS A 324 0.61 -21.92 20.79
C LYS A 324 1.29 -20.56 20.78
N PHE A 325 1.21 -19.87 19.64
CA PHE A 325 1.80 -18.54 19.53
C PHE A 325 0.90 -17.50 20.20
N ASN A 326 -0.43 -17.57 20.00
CA ASN A 326 -1.45 -16.69 20.59
C ASN A 326 -0.95 -15.23 20.70
N ALA A 327 -0.63 -14.64 19.54
CA ALA A 327 -0.17 -13.27 19.46
C ALA A 327 -1.38 -12.34 19.26
N ARG A 328 -1.34 -11.15 19.85
CA ARG A 328 -2.25 -10.08 19.46
C ARG A 328 -1.98 -9.71 18.00
N LEU A 329 -3.04 -9.52 17.23
CA LEU A 329 -2.99 -8.98 15.88
C LEU A 329 -4.21 -8.08 15.71
N ASP A 330 -3.98 -6.79 15.46
CA ASP A 330 -5.04 -5.80 15.24
C ASP A 330 -5.40 -5.72 13.74
N ARG A 331 -4.43 -5.99 12.86
CA ARG A 331 -4.59 -5.99 11.40
C ARG A 331 -3.92 -7.19 10.74
N PHE A 332 -4.62 -7.84 9.82
CA PHE A 332 -4.01 -8.80 8.90
C PHE A 332 -3.49 -8.02 7.69
N SER A 333 -2.16 -7.97 7.54
CA SER A 333 -1.51 -7.25 6.45
C SER A 333 -1.02 -8.17 5.34
N PHE A 334 -1.16 -7.71 4.09
CA PHE A 334 -0.77 -8.42 2.89
C PHE A 334 -0.48 -7.42 1.77
N HIS A 335 0.21 -7.90 0.73
CA HIS A 335 0.59 -7.10 -0.43
C HIS A 335 -0.29 -7.43 -1.63
N TYR A 336 -0.45 -6.47 -2.53
CA TYR A 336 -1.16 -6.73 -3.78
C TYR A 336 -0.69 -5.81 -4.92
N TYR A 337 -0.47 -6.41 -6.09
CA TYR A 337 -0.17 -5.69 -7.32
C TYR A 337 -1.11 -6.17 -8.43
N GLY A 338 -1.58 -5.25 -9.27
CA GLY A 338 -2.47 -5.58 -10.39
C GLY A 338 -1.84 -6.54 -11.40
N SER A 339 -0.51 -6.50 -11.56
CA SER A 339 0.23 -7.46 -12.38
C SER A 339 0.08 -8.92 -11.95
N THR A 340 -0.27 -9.17 -10.68
CA THR A 340 -0.54 -10.53 -10.18
C THR A 340 -1.80 -11.11 -10.80
N ASP A 341 -2.82 -10.28 -11.04
CA ASP A 341 -4.04 -10.66 -11.76
C ASP A 341 -3.85 -10.67 -13.28
N GLY A 342 -2.98 -9.79 -13.78
CA GLY A 342 -2.78 -9.60 -15.21
C GLY A 342 -4.10 -9.26 -15.92
N THR A 343 -4.47 -10.05 -16.91
CA THR A 343 -5.73 -9.84 -17.66
C THR A 343 -6.98 -10.30 -16.90
N GLY A 344 -6.83 -10.93 -15.73
CA GLY A 344 -7.93 -11.39 -14.87
C GLY A 344 -8.66 -10.28 -14.10
N GLY A 345 -8.19 -9.04 -14.16
CA GLY A 345 -8.79 -7.91 -13.45
C GLY A 345 -8.46 -7.92 -11.97
N PHE A 346 -9.42 -8.32 -11.13
CA PHE A 346 -9.28 -8.37 -9.66
C PHE A 346 -9.60 -9.75 -9.07
N ALA A 347 -9.57 -10.81 -9.89
CA ALA A 347 -10.01 -12.15 -9.47
C ALA A 347 -9.16 -12.73 -8.33
N PHE A 348 -7.84 -12.57 -8.40
CA PHE A 348 -6.89 -12.96 -7.37
C PHE A 348 -7.09 -12.14 -6.10
N PHE A 349 -7.20 -10.81 -6.23
CA PHE A 349 -7.49 -9.93 -5.09
C PHE A 349 -8.77 -10.35 -4.36
N ASP A 350 -9.84 -10.58 -5.13
CA ASP A 350 -11.14 -11.01 -4.61
C ASP A 350 -11.02 -12.34 -3.87
N ASN A 351 -10.36 -13.33 -4.45
CA ASN A 351 -10.13 -14.63 -3.83
C ASN A 351 -9.31 -14.53 -2.55
N LEU A 352 -8.22 -13.74 -2.55
CA LEU A 352 -7.37 -13.52 -1.38
C LEU A 352 -8.18 -12.92 -0.23
N VAL A 353 -8.88 -11.82 -0.50
CA VAL A 353 -9.67 -11.11 0.50
C VAL A 353 -10.82 -11.98 1.02
N ASP A 354 -11.54 -12.65 0.14
CA ASP A 354 -12.72 -13.44 0.53
C ASP A 354 -12.31 -14.65 1.38
N LYS A 355 -11.20 -15.34 1.06
CA LYS A 355 -10.65 -16.40 1.90
C LYS A 355 -10.17 -15.90 3.25
N ALA A 356 -9.41 -14.80 3.28
CA ALA A 356 -8.91 -14.22 4.53
C ALA A 356 -10.07 -13.83 5.47
N LYS A 357 -11.12 -13.18 4.93
CA LYS A 357 -12.32 -12.83 5.70
C LYS A 357 -13.06 -14.06 6.20
N ALA A 358 -13.33 -15.04 5.33
CA ALA A 358 -14.02 -16.26 5.72
C ALA A 358 -13.28 -16.97 6.87
N LYS A 359 -11.94 -16.99 6.82
CA LYS A 359 -11.10 -17.54 7.89
C LYS A 359 -11.20 -16.73 9.18
N LEU A 360 -11.11 -15.40 9.11
CA LEU A 360 -11.26 -14.50 10.27
C LEU A 360 -12.64 -14.65 10.93
N ASP A 361 -13.72 -14.69 10.14
CA ASP A 361 -15.09 -14.85 10.63
C ASP A 361 -15.28 -16.21 11.32
N ALA A 362 -14.74 -17.28 10.73
CA ALA A 362 -14.78 -18.62 11.33
C ALA A 362 -14.01 -18.68 12.66
N LEU A 363 -12.83 -18.05 12.73
CA LEU A 363 -12.03 -17.98 13.96
C LEU A 363 -12.73 -17.16 15.03
N LYS A 364 -13.30 -16.00 14.69
CA LYS A 364 -14.04 -15.14 15.62
C LYS A 364 -15.27 -15.82 16.19
N LYS A 365 -15.98 -16.63 15.40
CA LYS A 365 -17.11 -17.46 15.87
C LYS A 365 -16.68 -18.47 16.96
N ASN A 366 -15.47 -19.01 16.85
CA ASN A 366 -14.96 -20.04 17.76
C ASN A 366 -14.06 -19.48 18.89
N ASN A 367 -13.68 -18.20 18.82
CA ASN A 367 -12.89 -17.51 19.81
C ASN A 367 -13.49 -16.12 20.07
N ALA A 368 -14.42 -16.03 21.04
CA ALA A 368 -15.11 -14.78 21.36
C ALA A 368 -14.15 -13.63 21.75
N ASN A 369 -12.99 -13.97 22.32
CA ASN A 369 -11.96 -13.01 22.76
C ASN A 369 -11.06 -12.49 21.62
N MET A 370 -11.15 -13.05 20.42
CA MET A 370 -10.41 -12.59 19.26
C MET A 370 -10.79 -11.13 18.93
N PRO A 371 -9.85 -10.21 18.70
CA PRO A 371 -10.18 -8.85 18.27
C PRO A 371 -10.86 -8.84 16.90
N ASP A 372 -11.50 -7.72 16.56
CA ASP A 372 -12.02 -7.48 15.21
C ASP A 372 -10.86 -7.09 14.28
N VAL A 373 -10.23 -8.11 13.69
CA VAL A 373 -9.03 -7.97 12.85
C VAL A 373 -9.40 -7.32 11.52
N LYS A 374 -8.72 -6.22 11.19
CA LYS A 374 -8.95 -5.51 9.93
C LYS A 374 -7.98 -5.93 8.83
N LEU A 375 -8.44 -5.94 7.59
CA LEU A 375 -7.60 -6.16 6.41
C LEU A 375 -6.82 -4.90 6.06
N PHE A 376 -5.51 -5.04 5.83
CA PHE A 376 -4.59 -3.94 5.56
C PHE A 376 -3.69 -4.27 4.35
N LEU A 377 -3.74 -3.43 3.31
CA LEU A 377 -2.77 -3.48 2.21
C LEU A 377 -1.47 -2.76 2.61
N SER A 378 -0.55 -3.45 3.27
CA SER A 378 0.69 -2.83 3.75
C SER A 378 1.65 -2.43 2.63
N GLU A 379 1.43 -2.96 1.42
CA GLU A 379 2.11 -2.56 0.20
C GLU A 379 1.22 -2.85 -1.00
N TRP A 380 1.10 -1.89 -1.93
CA TRP A 380 0.40 -2.11 -3.18
C TRP A 380 0.79 -1.12 -4.28
N GLY A 381 0.51 -1.50 -5.53
CA GLY A 381 0.67 -0.64 -6.70
C GLY A 381 0.14 -1.31 -7.98
N PRO A 382 0.13 -0.60 -9.13
CA PRO A 382 -0.36 -1.17 -10.38
C PRO A 382 0.40 -2.42 -10.83
N THR A 383 1.73 -2.40 -10.78
CA THR A 383 2.56 -3.54 -11.16
C THR A 383 3.82 -3.62 -10.31
N ALA A 384 4.23 -4.84 -9.97
CA ALA A 384 5.57 -5.12 -9.44
C ALA A 384 6.59 -5.33 -10.57
N TYR A 385 6.13 -5.48 -11.82
CA TYR A 385 6.98 -5.66 -12.99
C TYR A 385 7.39 -4.32 -13.59
N GLU A 386 8.58 -3.86 -13.22
CA GLU A 386 9.12 -2.53 -13.51
C GLU A 386 9.58 -2.31 -14.97
N ALA A 387 9.52 -3.33 -15.82
CA ALA A 387 9.91 -3.21 -17.23
C ALA A 387 8.80 -2.64 -18.14
N THR A 388 7.61 -2.35 -17.58
CA THR A 388 6.46 -1.79 -18.31
C THR A 388 6.22 -0.35 -17.93
N ASP A 389 5.46 0.38 -18.74
CA ASP A 389 5.13 1.78 -18.48
C ASP A 389 4.01 1.98 -17.44
N VAL A 390 3.37 0.89 -17.00
CA VAL A 390 2.13 0.94 -16.22
C VAL A 390 2.25 1.83 -14.99
N ASN A 391 3.35 1.75 -14.24
CA ASN A 391 3.54 2.55 -13.02
C ASN A 391 3.76 4.06 -13.28
N TYR A 392 4.13 4.45 -14.50
CA TYR A 392 4.41 5.85 -14.86
C TYR A 392 3.57 6.37 -16.04
N SER A 393 2.52 5.64 -16.43
CA SER A 393 1.59 6.05 -17.49
C SER A 393 0.13 6.07 -17.04
N HIS A 394 -0.73 6.64 -17.88
CA HIS A 394 -2.19 6.63 -17.71
C HIS A 394 -2.79 5.23 -17.45
N ASN A 395 -2.13 4.15 -17.88
CA ASN A 395 -2.52 2.76 -17.65
C ASN A 395 -2.62 2.46 -16.14
N GLY A 396 -1.61 2.85 -15.36
CA GLY A 396 -1.60 2.67 -13.91
C GLY A 396 -2.64 3.52 -13.20
N ALA A 397 -2.95 4.72 -13.71
CA ALA A 397 -4.01 5.56 -13.15
C ALA A 397 -5.40 4.95 -13.39
N ALA A 398 -5.67 4.44 -14.60
CA ALA A 398 -6.91 3.72 -14.93
C ALA A 398 -7.13 2.53 -13.99
N TRP A 399 -6.12 1.66 -13.87
CA TRP A 399 -6.15 0.53 -12.96
C TRP A 399 -6.35 0.97 -11.51
N THR A 400 -5.62 1.99 -11.06
CA THR A 400 -5.70 2.44 -9.66
C THR A 400 -7.08 2.98 -9.31
N ALA A 401 -7.73 3.71 -10.23
CA ALA A 401 -9.08 4.22 -9.99
C ALA A 401 -10.10 3.08 -9.86
N ALA A 402 -9.97 2.03 -10.69
CA ALA A 402 -10.79 0.83 -10.59
C ALA A 402 -10.49 0.03 -9.31
N PHE A 403 -9.21 -0.17 -8.99
CA PHE A 403 -8.77 -0.91 -7.82
C PHE A 403 -9.23 -0.28 -6.52
N LEU A 404 -9.11 1.03 -6.36
CA LEU A 404 -9.56 1.72 -5.15
C LEU A 404 -11.06 1.53 -4.90
N SER A 405 -11.87 1.52 -5.97
CA SER A 405 -13.30 1.23 -5.86
C SER A 405 -13.57 -0.23 -5.44
N GLU A 406 -12.81 -1.19 -5.98
CA GLU A 406 -12.92 -2.61 -5.59
C GLU A 406 -12.43 -2.84 -4.15
N ALA A 407 -11.33 -2.21 -3.73
CA ALA A 407 -10.82 -2.30 -2.37
C ALA A 407 -11.80 -1.73 -1.32
N VAL A 408 -12.52 -0.66 -1.63
CA VAL A 408 -13.64 -0.15 -0.79
C VAL A 408 -14.76 -1.18 -0.70
N LYS A 409 -15.21 -1.74 -1.83
CA LYS A 409 -16.21 -2.83 -1.87
C LYS A 409 -15.77 -4.04 -1.06
N LYS A 410 -14.49 -4.37 -1.12
CA LYS A 410 -13.82 -5.42 -0.34
C LYS A 410 -13.46 -4.98 1.08
N LYS A 411 -13.93 -3.82 1.56
CA LYS A 411 -13.79 -3.37 2.95
C LYS A 411 -12.35 -3.40 3.46
N ILE A 412 -11.39 -3.09 2.58
CA ILE A 412 -10.01 -2.87 3.01
C ILE A 412 -9.99 -1.65 3.93
N SER A 413 -9.37 -1.80 5.10
CA SER A 413 -9.45 -0.77 6.15
C SER A 413 -8.49 0.38 5.93
N MET A 414 -7.37 0.11 5.28
CA MET A 414 -6.31 1.06 4.97
C MET A 414 -5.31 0.40 4.02
N GLY A 415 -4.41 1.21 3.47
CA GLY A 415 -3.34 0.73 2.62
C GLY A 415 -2.13 1.67 2.61
N SER A 416 -1.02 1.18 2.07
CA SER A 416 0.19 1.93 1.82
C SER A 416 0.66 1.67 0.40
N TYR A 417 0.59 2.71 -0.43
CA TYR A 417 1.17 2.67 -1.77
C TYR A 417 2.68 2.42 -1.67
N LEU A 418 3.29 1.73 -2.64
CA LEU A 418 4.65 1.22 -2.47
C LEU A 418 5.64 2.28 -1.97
N ILE A 419 5.88 3.40 -2.66
CA ILE A 419 6.83 4.41 -2.18
C ILE A 419 6.48 5.82 -2.64
N ILE A 420 6.89 6.84 -1.88
CA ILE A 420 6.67 8.24 -2.26
C ILE A 420 7.50 8.69 -3.48
N GLY A 421 8.72 8.18 -3.67
CA GLY A 421 9.61 8.57 -4.75
C GLY A 421 10.56 7.44 -5.13
N ASP A 422 11.03 7.43 -6.38
CA ASP A 422 11.85 6.34 -6.95
C ASP A 422 13.36 6.62 -7.01
N GLY A 423 13.82 7.68 -6.33
CA GLY A 423 15.26 7.93 -6.19
C GLY A 423 15.93 7.06 -5.13
N GLN A 424 17.24 6.89 -5.27
CA GLN A 424 18.02 5.85 -4.60
C GLN A 424 19.04 6.36 -3.58
N GLY A 425 18.81 7.52 -2.95
CA GLY A 425 19.72 8.04 -1.91
C GLY A 425 20.97 8.73 -2.45
N ASP A 426 21.32 8.52 -3.72
CA ASP A 426 22.44 9.14 -4.42
C ASP A 426 21.91 10.05 -5.56
N PRO A 427 22.35 11.33 -5.64
CA PRO A 427 21.96 12.25 -6.71
C PRO A 427 22.37 11.77 -8.12
N ASN A 428 23.39 10.91 -8.22
CA ASN A 428 23.96 10.45 -9.49
C ASN A 428 23.47 9.06 -9.94
N ILE A 429 22.72 8.35 -9.09
CA ILE A 429 22.18 7.03 -9.45
C ILE A 429 20.86 7.20 -10.20
N THR A 430 20.73 6.46 -11.31
CA THR A 430 19.51 6.42 -12.13
C THR A 430 18.31 5.98 -11.28
N PRO A 431 17.22 6.76 -11.25
CA PRO A 431 16.01 6.41 -10.51
C PRO A 431 15.26 5.24 -11.16
N PHE A 432 14.44 4.54 -10.37
CA PHE A 432 13.61 3.44 -10.87
C PHE A 432 12.30 3.95 -11.47
N LEU A 433 12.36 4.43 -12.72
CA LEU A 433 11.17 4.93 -13.43
C LEU A 433 9.99 3.93 -13.40
N GLY A 434 10.28 2.63 -13.52
CA GLY A 434 9.28 1.56 -13.49
C GLY A 434 8.72 1.22 -12.11
N GLN A 435 9.28 1.75 -11.01
CA GLN A 435 8.82 1.47 -9.66
C GLN A 435 7.47 2.14 -9.39
N ALA A 436 6.60 1.48 -8.60
CA ALA A 436 5.33 2.05 -8.14
C ALA A 436 5.58 3.18 -7.11
N SER A 437 6.00 4.34 -7.60
CA SER A 437 6.25 5.55 -6.81
C SER A 437 5.24 6.66 -7.12
N LEU A 438 5.10 7.64 -6.23
CA LEU A 438 4.28 8.83 -6.51
C LEU A 438 5.05 9.85 -7.36
N LEU A 439 6.34 9.98 -7.10
CA LEU A 439 7.22 10.91 -7.79
C LEU A 439 8.32 10.16 -8.56
N HIS A 440 8.67 10.71 -9.71
CA HIS A 440 9.86 10.32 -10.46
C HIS A 440 10.95 11.38 -10.31
N LYS A 441 12.14 10.97 -9.89
CA LYS A 441 13.32 11.86 -9.80
C LYS A 441 13.93 12.10 -11.18
N VAL A 442 14.40 13.31 -11.45
CA VAL A 442 15.21 13.65 -12.62
C VAL A 442 16.51 14.31 -12.16
N PRO A 443 17.65 13.61 -12.24
CA PRO A 443 18.93 14.14 -11.79
C PRO A 443 19.46 15.22 -12.72
N HIS A 444 20.08 16.27 -12.15
CA HIS A 444 20.66 17.41 -12.88
C HIS A 444 22.14 17.61 -12.52
N GLY A 445 22.90 16.52 -12.41
CA GLY A 445 24.29 16.56 -11.96
C GLY A 445 24.40 17.16 -10.56
N ASP A 446 25.17 18.23 -10.43
CA ASP A 446 25.39 18.93 -9.14
C ASP A 446 24.20 19.80 -8.69
N ASN A 447 23.20 20.01 -9.56
CA ASN A 447 22.01 20.78 -9.20
C ASN A 447 20.96 19.89 -8.51
N PRO A 448 20.07 20.47 -7.68
CA PRO A 448 18.95 19.73 -7.10
C PRO A 448 18.13 19.02 -8.18
N ALA A 449 17.77 17.75 -7.92
CA ALA A 449 16.94 16.97 -8.82
C ALA A 449 15.50 17.54 -8.89
N ASP A 450 14.89 17.46 -10.06
CA ASP A 450 13.45 17.69 -10.21
C ASP A 450 12.67 16.44 -9.84
N TYR A 451 11.44 16.63 -9.37
CA TYR A 451 10.51 15.53 -9.12
C TYR A 451 9.20 15.79 -9.85
N TYR A 452 8.84 14.87 -10.74
CA TYR A 452 7.59 14.93 -11.49
C TYR A 452 6.58 13.91 -10.94
N PRO A 453 5.30 14.25 -10.82
CA PRO A 453 4.29 13.29 -10.41
C PRO A 453 4.08 12.21 -11.47
N LYS A 454 4.02 10.95 -11.03
CA LYS A 454 3.49 9.86 -11.84
C LYS A 454 1.96 9.98 -11.91
N PRO A 455 1.30 9.41 -12.94
CA PRO A 455 -0.15 9.54 -13.12
C PRO A 455 -0.99 9.07 -11.92
N VAL A 456 -0.52 8.05 -11.18
CA VAL A 456 -1.17 7.59 -9.94
C VAL A 456 -1.16 8.69 -8.85
N ALA A 457 -0.08 9.46 -8.74
CA ALA A 457 -0.04 10.58 -7.81
C ALA A 457 -1.09 11.63 -8.18
N ASN A 458 -1.21 11.97 -9.47
CA ASN A 458 -2.23 12.88 -9.98
C ASN A 458 -3.66 12.38 -9.68
N LEU A 459 -3.90 11.07 -9.79
CA LEU A 459 -5.18 10.46 -9.38
C LEU A 459 -5.45 10.63 -7.88
N PHE A 460 -4.46 10.43 -7.02
CA PHE A 460 -4.60 10.68 -5.58
C PHE A 460 -4.88 12.15 -5.28
N LYS A 461 -4.30 13.09 -6.04
CA LYS A 461 -4.66 14.52 -5.97
C LYS A 461 -6.12 14.74 -6.35
N MET A 462 -6.62 14.09 -7.41
CA MET A 462 -8.03 14.17 -7.81
C MET A 462 -8.95 13.68 -6.69
N TYR A 463 -8.71 12.49 -6.11
CA TYR A 463 -9.50 11.98 -4.98
C TYR A 463 -9.42 12.88 -3.74
N ASN A 464 -8.25 13.47 -3.45
CA ASN A 464 -8.10 14.36 -2.31
C ASN A 464 -8.95 15.63 -2.46
N LYS A 465 -9.18 16.11 -3.69
CA LYS A 465 -10.09 17.24 -4.00
C LYS A 465 -11.58 16.89 -3.84
N MET A 466 -11.94 15.61 -3.87
CA MET A 466 -13.33 15.19 -3.66
C MET A 466 -13.72 15.34 -2.19
N SER A 467 -14.98 15.67 -1.95
CA SER A 467 -15.58 15.82 -0.63
C SER A 467 -17.01 15.25 -0.60
N GLY A 468 -17.60 15.18 0.59
CA GLY A 468 -18.99 14.75 0.77
C GLY A 468 -19.16 13.24 0.84
N GLN A 469 -20.41 12.81 0.68
CA GLN A 469 -20.88 11.44 0.87
C GLN A 469 -21.00 10.71 -0.47
N ARG A 470 -20.72 9.40 -0.50
CA ARG A 470 -20.83 8.64 -1.74
C ARG A 470 -22.30 8.51 -2.15
N VAL A 471 -22.55 8.76 -3.42
CA VAL A 471 -23.87 8.69 -4.04
C VAL A 471 -23.88 7.72 -5.21
N GLN A 472 -25.06 7.25 -5.59
CA GLN A 472 -25.21 6.31 -6.69
C GLN A 472 -24.79 6.94 -8.03
N ALA A 473 -23.91 6.25 -8.76
CA ALA A 473 -23.61 6.47 -10.17
C ALA A 473 -24.04 5.22 -10.93
N ALA A 474 -25.11 5.32 -11.73
CA ALA A 474 -25.65 4.21 -12.51
C ALA A 474 -25.17 4.30 -13.96
N LEU A 475 -24.70 3.18 -14.51
CA LEU A 475 -24.32 3.07 -15.91
C LEU A 475 -25.45 2.40 -16.69
N THR A 476 -25.84 2.97 -17.83
CA THR A 476 -26.89 2.45 -18.72
C THR A 476 -26.41 2.43 -20.17
N GLY A 477 -26.78 1.39 -20.91
CA GLY A 477 -26.16 1.10 -22.21
C GLY A 477 -24.81 0.39 -22.07
N GLY A 478 -24.13 0.13 -23.20
CA GLY A 478 -22.71 -0.19 -23.17
C GLY A 478 -22.37 -1.61 -22.74
N ALA A 479 -23.09 -2.62 -23.25
CA ALA A 479 -22.65 -4.01 -23.09
C ALA A 479 -21.20 -4.16 -23.61
N GLY A 480 -20.25 -4.43 -22.71
CA GLY A 480 -18.82 -4.48 -23.01
C GLY A 480 -18.05 -3.16 -22.83
N SER A 481 -18.66 -2.12 -22.27
CA SER A 481 -17.97 -0.89 -21.88
C SER A 481 -17.05 -1.12 -20.70
N HIS A 482 -15.91 -0.42 -20.69
CA HIS A 482 -14.93 -0.43 -19.61
C HIS A 482 -15.01 0.83 -18.73
N LEU A 483 -15.98 1.71 -19.02
CA LEU A 483 -16.26 2.89 -18.21
C LEU A 483 -16.91 2.51 -16.88
N ASN A 484 -16.55 3.23 -15.82
CA ASN A 484 -17.21 3.18 -14.52
C ASN A 484 -17.01 4.51 -13.78
N ALA A 485 -17.71 4.72 -12.67
CA ALA A 485 -17.69 5.98 -11.93
C ALA A 485 -17.76 5.83 -10.41
N PHE A 486 -17.06 6.74 -9.72
CA PHE A 486 -17.17 6.98 -8.29
C PHE A 486 -17.64 8.42 -8.06
N ALA A 487 -18.83 8.59 -7.48
CA ALA A 487 -19.45 9.90 -7.31
C ALA A 487 -19.72 10.23 -5.83
N THR A 488 -19.54 11.50 -5.47
CA THR A 488 -19.86 12.03 -4.15
C THR A 488 -20.66 13.32 -4.22
N TRP A 489 -21.49 13.55 -3.21
CA TRP A 489 -22.23 14.79 -2.99
C TRP A 489 -21.84 15.42 -1.66
N ASP A 490 -21.32 16.63 -1.71
CA ASP A 490 -21.06 17.47 -0.55
C ASP A 490 -22.21 18.46 -0.38
N GLY A 491 -23.20 18.06 0.42
CA GLY A 491 -24.38 18.89 0.67
C GLY A 491 -24.08 20.21 1.38
N ALA A 492 -22.99 20.29 2.16
CA ALA A 492 -22.62 21.52 2.86
C ALA A 492 -22.10 22.58 1.88
N ASN A 493 -21.32 22.15 0.88
CA ASN A 493 -20.75 23.03 -0.14
C ASN A 493 -21.51 23.01 -1.47
N SER A 494 -22.64 22.29 -1.53
CA SER A 494 -23.41 22.03 -2.75
C SER A 494 -22.52 21.62 -3.94
N THR A 495 -21.55 20.74 -3.70
CA THR A 495 -20.56 20.32 -4.70
C THR A 495 -20.73 18.84 -5.05
N ALA A 496 -20.91 18.55 -6.33
CA ALA A 496 -20.92 17.17 -6.83
C ALA A 496 -19.55 16.83 -7.44
N ASN A 497 -18.98 15.69 -7.05
CA ASN A 497 -17.72 15.20 -7.60
C ASN A 497 -17.97 13.87 -8.30
N ILE A 498 -17.54 13.73 -9.55
CA ILE A 498 -17.74 12.52 -10.35
C ILE A 498 -16.39 12.14 -10.95
N MET A 499 -15.79 11.09 -10.40
CA MET A 499 -14.64 10.42 -10.97
C MET A 499 -15.14 9.40 -11.99
N VAL A 500 -14.77 9.53 -13.26
CA VAL A 500 -15.03 8.52 -14.30
C VAL A 500 -13.69 7.94 -14.71
N TYR A 501 -13.62 6.61 -14.81
CA TYR A 501 -12.43 5.92 -15.27
C TYR A 501 -12.81 4.89 -16.35
N ASN A 502 -11.88 4.66 -17.27
CA ASN A 502 -11.98 3.59 -18.26
C ASN A 502 -10.83 2.61 -18.00
N TYR A 503 -11.17 1.38 -17.64
CA TYR A 503 -10.18 0.35 -17.30
C TYR A 503 -10.49 -0.98 -17.98
N ASP A 504 -9.57 -1.40 -18.85
CA ASP A 504 -9.55 -2.71 -19.48
C ASP A 504 -8.29 -3.49 -19.05
N PRO A 505 -8.42 -4.57 -18.24
CA PRO A 505 -7.27 -5.36 -17.79
C PRO A 505 -6.47 -5.97 -18.95
N THR A 506 -7.11 -6.28 -20.08
CA THR A 506 -6.44 -6.88 -21.23
C THR A 506 -5.53 -5.91 -21.96
N ARG A 507 -5.82 -4.60 -21.88
CA ARG A 507 -4.99 -3.54 -22.45
C ARG A 507 -3.91 -3.08 -21.48
N VAL A 508 -4.21 -3.01 -20.18
CA VAL A 508 -3.24 -2.58 -19.17
C VAL A 508 -2.14 -3.63 -18.95
N PHE A 509 -2.49 -4.91 -18.89
CA PHE A 509 -1.55 -5.98 -18.54
C PHE A 509 -1.38 -7.06 -19.62
N GLY A 510 -2.14 -7.01 -20.71
CA GLY A 510 -1.98 -7.95 -21.82
C GLY A 510 -0.95 -7.46 -22.84
N ASN A 511 -0.59 -8.34 -23.78
CA ASN A 511 0.34 -8.03 -24.88
C ASN A 511 -0.34 -7.31 -26.05
N ASN A 512 -1.55 -6.77 -25.87
CA ASN A 512 -2.35 -6.24 -26.97
C ASN A 512 -1.86 -4.84 -27.38
N ILE A 513 -1.18 -4.77 -28.53
CA ILE A 513 -0.70 -3.52 -29.15
C ILE A 513 -1.79 -2.76 -29.95
N SER A 514 -3.05 -3.19 -29.89
CA SER A 514 -4.13 -2.53 -30.64
C SER A 514 -4.31 -1.08 -30.18
N THR A 515 -4.50 -0.17 -31.13
CA THR A 515 -4.86 1.21 -30.82
C THR A 515 -6.16 1.24 -30.03
N GLU A 516 -6.16 2.03 -28.97
CA GLU A 516 -7.35 2.23 -28.17
C GLU A 516 -8.39 3.05 -28.91
N THR A 517 -9.65 2.63 -28.78
CA THR A 517 -10.79 3.44 -29.21
C THR A 517 -11.41 4.06 -27.97
N PRO A 518 -11.30 5.40 -27.78
CA PRO A 518 -11.95 6.09 -26.68
C PRO A 518 -13.46 5.82 -26.63
N GLU A 519 -13.98 5.60 -25.42
CA GLU A 519 -15.40 5.40 -25.20
C GLU A 519 -16.10 6.74 -24.93
N GLY A 520 -17.23 6.99 -25.59
CA GLY A 520 -18.00 8.23 -25.40
C GLY A 520 -18.66 8.28 -24.02
N ILE A 521 -18.53 9.42 -23.34
CA ILE A 521 -19.15 9.70 -22.04
C ILE A 521 -20.37 10.58 -22.23
N SER A 522 -21.51 10.12 -21.70
CA SER A 522 -22.70 10.93 -21.46
C SER A 522 -22.95 10.95 -19.95
N LEU A 523 -22.69 12.08 -19.29
CA LEU A 523 -22.88 12.24 -17.85
C LEU A 523 -24.11 13.10 -17.56
N GLU A 524 -25.04 12.55 -16.80
CA GLU A 524 -26.19 13.25 -16.22
C GLU A 524 -26.03 13.32 -14.70
N VAL A 525 -26.15 14.51 -14.12
CA VAL A 525 -26.17 14.72 -12.67
C VAL A 525 -27.52 15.29 -12.27
N ASP A 526 -28.29 14.47 -11.58
CA ASP A 526 -29.65 14.74 -11.16
C ASP A 526 -29.73 15.35 -9.76
N ASN A 527 -30.85 16.05 -9.52
CA ASN A 527 -31.24 16.59 -8.22
C ASN A 527 -30.24 17.63 -7.66
N LEU A 528 -29.64 18.43 -8.53
CA LEU A 528 -28.83 19.56 -8.09
C LEU A 528 -29.74 20.65 -7.52
N PRO A 529 -29.38 21.28 -6.37
CA PRO A 529 -30.23 22.27 -5.69
C PRO A 529 -30.11 23.66 -6.35
N PHE A 530 -30.00 23.72 -7.67
CA PHE A 530 -29.78 24.95 -8.42
C PHE A 530 -31.01 25.28 -9.27
N SER A 531 -31.33 26.58 -9.37
CA SER A 531 -32.44 27.06 -10.19
C SER A 531 -32.26 26.71 -11.66
N ASP A 532 -33.37 26.48 -12.35
CA ASP A 532 -33.38 26.29 -13.80
C ASP A 532 -32.79 27.51 -14.52
N GLY A 533 -31.93 27.27 -15.52
CA GLY A 533 -31.22 28.32 -16.25
C GLY A 533 -29.98 28.88 -15.54
N SER A 534 -29.66 28.44 -14.31
CA SER A 534 -28.41 28.82 -13.66
C SER A 534 -27.20 28.20 -14.36
N THR A 535 -26.08 28.93 -14.45
CA THR A 535 -24.82 28.43 -14.99
C THR A 535 -23.93 27.97 -13.84
N VAL A 536 -23.48 26.72 -13.90
CA VAL A 536 -22.49 26.15 -12.99
C VAL A 536 -21.11 26.15 -13.63
N THR A 537 -20.09 26.28 -12.78
CA THR A 537 -18.70 26.07 -13.18
C THR A 537 -18.31 24.64 -12.86
N ILE A 538 -17.61 24.00 -13.80
CA ILE A 538 -17.11 22.64 -13.67
C ILE A 538 -15.60 22.68 -13.78
N GLU A 539 -14.91 22.25 -12.74
CA GLU A 539 -13.49 21.93 -12.85
C GLU A 539 -13.36 20.52 -13.41
N ARG A 540 -12.71 20.39 -14.57
CA ARG A 540 -12.42 19.10 -15.19
C ARG A 540 -10.92 18.84 -15.13
N TYR A 541 -10.55 17.71 -14.52
CA TYR A 541 -9.18 17.22 -14.46
C TYR A 541 -9.07 15.93 -15.27
N LEU A 542 -7.96 15.72 -15.98
CA LEU A 542 -7.80 14.59 -16.90
C LEU A 542 -6.41 13.94 -16.78
N ILE A 543 -6.42 12.61 -16.73
CA ILE A 543 -5.26 11.75 -16.93
C ILE A 543 -5.62 10.82 -18.09
N ASP A 544 -4.90 10.93 -19.20
CA ASP A 544 -5.07 10.07 -20.37
C ASP A 544 -3.73 9.93 -21.11
N ALA A 545 -3.74 9.37 -22.32
CA ALA A 545 -2.54 9.17 -23.11
C ALA A 545 -1.74 10.47 -23.37
N ASN A 546 -2.37 11.65 -23.34
CA ASN A 546 -1.79 12.95 -23.73
C ASN A 546 -1.92 14.05 -22.66
N THR A 547 -2.37 13.70 -21.45
CA THR A 547 -2.67 14.69 -20.40
C THR A 547 -2.24 14.13 -19.05
N SER A 548 -1.48 14.90 -18.27
CA SER A 548 -1.01 14.51 -16.94
C SER A 548 -0.28 13.14 -16.91
N ASN A 549 0.48 12.84 -17.97
CA ASN A 549 1.08 11.53 -18.26
C ASN A 549 2.60 11.59 -18.40
N LEU A 550 3.33 11.03 -17.43
CA LEU A 550 4.79 11.06 -17.39
C LEU A 550 5.43 10.26 -18.54
N ALA A 551 4.87 9.09 -18.89
CA ALA A 551 5.37 8.29 -20.01
C ALA A 551 5.35 9.09 -21.33
N LYS A 552 4.26 9.82 -21.58
CA LYS A 552 4.11 10.63 -22.78
C LYS A 552 5.06 11.83 -22.77
N PHE A 553 5.19 12.51 -21.62
CA PHE A 553 6.14 13.60 -21.42
C PHE A 553 7.58 13.22 -21.80
N TYR A 554 8.02 12.00 -21.47
CA TYR A 554 9.35 11.54 -21.87
C TYR A 554 9.48 11.12 -23.33
N SER A 555 8.41 10.56 -23.90
CA SER A 555 8.43 10.12 -25.29
C SER A 555 8.34 11.27 -26.32
N ASP A 556 7.91 12.46 -25.88
CA ASP A 556 7.57 13.58 -26.75
C ASP A 556 8.02 14.92 -26.13
N PRO A 557 9.11 15.54 -26.64
CA PRO A 557 9.65 16.79 -26.12
C PRO A 557 8.71 18.00 -26.19
N THR A 558 7.62 17.91 -26.97
CA THR A 558 6.63 18.99 -27.09
C THR A 558 5.48 18.82 -26.11
N HIS A 559 5.43 17.70 -25.40
CA HIS A 559 4.34 17.39 -24.49
C HIS A 559 4.42 18.28 -23.23
N PRO A 560 3.27 18.78 -22.73
CA PRO A 560 3.24 19.54 -21.50
C PRO A 560 3.76 18.74 -20.30
N ASP A 561 4.12 19.48 -19.26
CA ASP A 561 4.49 18.96 -17.96
C ASP A 561 3.44 17.94 -17.43
N PRO A 562 3.88 16.84 -16.78
CA PRO A 562 3.01 15.75 -16.35
C PRO A 562 2.19 16.06 -15.09
N ASN A 563 2.28 17.26 -14.51
CA ASN A 563 1.42 17.71 -13.42
C ASN A 563 -0.06 17.65 -13.80
N LEU A 564 -0.91 17.44 -12.79
CA LEU A 564 -2.36 17.36 -12.95
C LEU A 564 -2.92 18.62 -13.63
N GLN A 565 -3.44 18.46 -14.84
CA GLN A 565 -4.00 19.56 -15.63
C GLN A 565 -5.48 19.79 -15.31
N ARG A 566 -5.88 21.06 -15.28
CA ARG A 566 -7.25 21.53 -15.01
C ARG A 566 -7.77 22.36 -16.18
N ILE A 567 -9.01 22.11 -16.59
CA ILE A 567 -9.78 23.03 -17.45
C ILE A 567 -11.09 23.43 -16.76
N LEU A 568 -11.62 24.60 -17.11
CA LEU A 568 -12.90 25.09 -16.63
C LEU A 568 -13.94 24.99 -17.73
N LEU A 569 -15.10 24.41 -17.40
CA LEU A 569 -16.25 24.36 -18.28
C LEU A 569 -17.41 25.10 -17.62
N GLN A 570 -18.26 25.72 -18.44
CA GLN A 570 -19.51 26.31 -18.00
C GLN A 570 -20.68 25.59 -18.64
N ARG A 571 -21.69 25.27 -17.85
CA ARG A 571 -22.91 24.58 -18.32
C ARG A 571 -24.13 25.09 -17.58
N THR A 572 -25.24 25.11 -18.28
CA THR A 572 -26.52 25.56 -17.73
C THR A 572 -27.30 24.37 -17.18
N ILE A 573 -27.84 24.54 -15.97
CA ILE A 573 -28.75 23.59 -15.35
C ILE A 573 -30.10 23.67 -16.05
N LYS A 574 -30.65 22.50 -16.39
CA LYS A 574 -31.99 22.36 -16.97
C LYS A 574 -32.82 21.40 -16.13
N SER A 575 -33.96 21.87 -15.63
CA SER A 575 -34.89 21.08 -14.81
C SER A 575 -34.21 20.40 -13.59
N GLY A 576 -33.27 21.10 -12.94
CA GLY A 576 -32.51 20.55 -11.81
C GLY A 576 -31.45 19.51 -12.19
N LYS A 577 -31.14 19.38 -13.48
CA LYS A 577 -30.17 18.44 -14.03
C LYS A 577 -29.01 19.16 -14.73
N LEU A 578 -27.83 18.58 -14.62
CA LEU A 578 -26.70 18.90 -15.49
C LEU A 578 -26.47 17.74 -16.46
N VAL A 579 -26.31 18.04 -17.75
CA VAL A 579 -25.97 17.05 -18.77
C VAL A 579 -24.67 17.45 -19.46
N LEU A 580 -23.69 16.55 -19.46
CA LEU A 580 -22.43 16.66 -20.18
C LEU A 580 -22.37 15.56 -21.25
N THR A 581 -22.22 15.95 -22.50
CA THR A 581 -22.10 15.04 -23.65
C THR A 581 -20.92 15.42 -24.51
N GLY A 582 -20.40 14.47 -25.29
CA GLY A 582 -19.35 14.70 -26.28
C GLY A 582 -17.93 14.63 -25.72
N ASP A 583 -17.78 14.20 -24.46
CA ASP A 583 -16.47 13.80 -23.93
C ASP A 583 -16.22 12.33 -24.30
N ALA A 584 -14.95 11.93 -24.38
CA ALA A 584 -14.57 10.55 -24.64
C ALA A 584 -13.29 10.22 -23.88
N LEU A 585 -13.18 8.98 -23.43
CA LEU A 585 -12.08 8.53 -22.59
C LEU A 585 -11.56 7.18 -23.10
N GLY A 586 -10.30 7.15 -23.53
CA GLY A 586 -9.52 5.90 -23.59
C GLY A 586 -9.11 5.48 -22.18
N LEU A 587 -8.01 4.74 -21.98
CA LEU A 587 -7.54 4.33 -20.69
C LEU A 587 -7.18 5.58 -19.92
N GLY A 588 -7.69 5.68 -18.71
CA GLY A 588 -7.40 6.83 -17.87
C GLY A 588 -8.59 7.23 -17.03
N VAL A 589 -8.54 8.48 -16.60
CA VAL A 589 -9.40 8.99 -15.55
C VAL A 589 -9.73 10.46 -15.80
N VAL A 590 -11.00 10.82 -15.62
CA VAL A 590 -11.46 12.21 -15.61
C VAL A 590 -12.24 12.47 -14.32
N LEU A 591 -11.95 13.60 -13.68
CA LEU A 591 -12.72 14.11 -12.54
C LEU A 591 -13.49 15.34 -12.97
N TYR A 592 -14.82 15.33 -12.79
CA TYR A 592 -15.67 16.50 -12.85
C TYR A 592 -16.03 16.96 -11.43
N ARG A 593 -15.69 18.21 -11.08
CA ARG A 593 -16.17 18.86 -9.86
C ARG A 593 -17.14 19.97 -10.24
N ILE A 594 -18.42 19.75 -9.96
CA ILE A 594 -19.49 20.69 -10.29
C ILE A 594 -19.68 21.59 -9.08
N LEU A 595 -19.32 22.86 -9.25
CA LEU A 595 -19.37 23.88 -8.21
C LEU A 595 -20.71 24.61 -8.26
N PRO A 596 -21.21 25.14 -7.12
CA PRO A 596 -22.42 25.94 -7.13
C PRO A 596 -22.22 27.23 -7.94
N PRO A 597 -23.30 27.82 -8.52
CA PRO A 597 -23.21 29.00 -9.39
C PRO A 597 -22.51 30.22 -8.78
N THR A 598 -22.47 30.30 -7.45
CA THR A 598 -21.86 31.41 -6.70
C THR A 598 -20.34 31.29 -6.57
N VAL A 599 -19.76 30.13 -6.90
CA VAL A 599 -18.31 29.89 -6.79
C VAL A 599 -17.65 30.12 -8.13
N VAL A 600 -16.72 31.08 -8.16
CA VAL A 600 -15.79 31.29 -9.26
C VAL A 600 -14.44 30.68 -8.82
N PRO A 601 -13.91 29.66 -9.54
CA PRO A 601 -12.73 28.89 -9.14
C PRO A 601 -11.38 29.61 -9.23
#